data_AF-A0A922EJF1-F1
#
_entry.id   AF-A0A922EJF1-F1
#
_cell.length_a   1.000
_cell.length_b   1.000
_cell.length_c   1.000
_cell.angle_alpha   90.00
_cell.angle_beta   90.00
_cell.angle_gamma   90.00
#
_symmetry.space_group_name_H-M   'P 1'
#
loop_
_entity.id
_entity.type
_entity.pdbx_description
1 polymer ?
#
loop_
_entity_poly.entity_id
_entity_poly.type
_entity_poly.pdbx_seq_one_letter_code
_entity_poly.pdbx_strand_id
1 'polypeptide(L)'
;MEVGAVAAMRYVKDGIRAARLVMQHTKHTLLVGEQASAFALSMGLPGPTNLSSSESLAKWSKWKENRCQPNFRQNVVPINSCGPYHPRDSLDLTKEACSKAKLMETIESRSSLVGLHNHDTIAMAVIDRMGHLAVGTSTNGATYKIPGRVGDGPIAGSSAYADDEIGACGATGDGDIMMRFLPCYQVVESMRSGMEPKLAAKDAISRIARKFPDFVGAVFAINKNGKHAGACHGWTFQYSVRSEEMDDVEVFTVLP
;
A
#
# COMPACT_ATOMS: atom_id res chain seq x y z
N MET A 1 12.09 -10.63 -16.34
CA MET A 1 11.25 -9.71 -15.55
C MET A 1 12.16 -8.96 -14.61
N GLU A 2 12.33 -7.66 -14.84
CA GLU A 2 13.20 -6.81 -14.03
C GLU A 2 12.37 -6.15 -12.92
N VAL A 3 12.89 -6.13 -11.70
CA VAL A 3 12.20 -5.56 -10.53
C VAL A 3 13.19 -4.83 -9.63
N GLY A 4 12.81 -3.65 -9.16
CA GLY A 4 13.53 -2.93 -8.12
C GLY A 4 12.58 -2.25 -7.17
N ALA A 5 12.97 -2.16 -5.90
CA ALA A 5 12.16 -1.63 -4.83
C ALA A 5 13.03 -0.99 -3.74
N VAL A 6 12.44 -0.01 -3.06
CA VAL A 6 13.01 0.58 -1.84
C VAL A 6 11.93 0.67 -0.76
N ALA A 7 12.28 0.40 0.49
CA ALA A 7 11.35 0.51 1.61
C ALA A 7 11.96 1.29 2.78
N ALA A 8 11.12 1.97 3.55
CA ALA A 8 11.53 2.76 4.72
C ALA A 8 12.69 3.76 4.45
N MET A 9 12.85 4.18 3.19
CA MET A 9 13.85 5.14 2.76
C MET A 9 13.49 6.54 3.26
N ARG A 10 14.50 7.29 3.73
CA ARG A 10 14.33 8.66 4.23
C ARG A 10 15.14 9.65 3.39
N TYR A 11 14.76 10.91 3.44
CA TYR A 11 15.51 12.05 2.89
C TYR A 11 15.68 12.12 1.36
N VAL A 12 15.16 11.16 0.61
CA VAL A 12 15.18 11.14 -0.85
C VAL A 12 13.74 11.22 -1.36
N LYS A 13 13.42 12.28 -2.11
CA LYS A 13 12.05 12.56 -2.59
C LYS A 13 11.59 11.54 -3.64
N ASP A 14 12.46 11.20 -4.58
CA ASP A 14 12.09 10.42 -5.77
C ASP A 14 12.17 8.90 -5.51
N GLY A 15 11.27 8.38 -4.66
CA GLY A 15 11.24 6.97 -4.25
C GLY A 15 11.22 5.98 -5.43
N ILE A 16 10.37 6.23 -6.44
CA ILE A 16 10.27 5.34 -7.61
C ILE A 16 11.53 5.36 -8.49
N ARG A 17 12.26 6.49 -8.53
CA ARG A 17 13.55 6.57 -9.25
C ARG A 17 14.62 5.79 -8.49
N ALA A 18 14.62 5.83 -7.16
CA ALA A 18 15.52 4.99 -6.36
C ALA A 18 15.25 3.50 -6.59
N ALA A 19 13.98 3.08 -6.62
CA ALA A 19 13.59 1.71 -6.97
C ALA A 19 14.08 1.29 -8.37
N ARG A 20 13.94 2.17 -9.38
CA ARG A 20 14.50 1.94 -10.72
C ARG A 20 16.03 1.81 -10.70
N LEU A 21 16.74 2.59 -9.89
CA LEU A 21 18.20 2.49 -9.77
C LEU A 21 18.61 1.15 -9.13
N VAL A 22 17.84 0.63 -8.15
CA VAL A 22 18.05 -0.72 -7.60
C VAL A 22 17.94 -1.77 -8.71
N MET A 23 16.88 -1.69 -9.53
CA MET A 23 16.65 -2.58 -10.66
C MET A 23 17.80 -2.55 -11.68
N GLN A 24 18.31 -1.36 -12.01
CA GLN A 24 19.28 -1.17 -13.09
C GLN A 24 20.75 -1.37 -12.68
N HIS A 25 21.08 -1.17 -11.41
CA HIS A 25 22.47 -1.09 -10.95
C HIS A 25 22.82 -2.04 -9.82
N THR A 26 21.94 -2.99 -9.50
CA THR A 26 22.23 -4.04 -8.51
C THR A 26 21.71 -5.38 -9.00
N LYS A 27 22.18 -6.48 -8.40
CA LYS A 27 21.57 -7.82 -8.57
C LYS A 27 20.49 -8.10 -7.53
N HIS A 28 20.16 -7.11 -6.70
CA HIS A 28 19.17 -7.22 -5.64
C HIS A 28 17.83 -6.61 -6.09
N THR A 29 16.74 -7.10 -5.52
CA THR A 29 15.40 -6.59 -5.83
C THR A 29 14.96 -5.47 -4.89
N LEU A 30 15.34 -5.52 -3.61
CA LEU A 30 14.83 -4.62 -2.58
C LEU A 30 15.94 -4.15 -1.65
N LEU A 31 16.08 -2.83 -1.49
CA LEU A 31 16.90 -2.21 -0.46
C LEU A 31 16.02 -1.47 0.56
N VAL A 32 16.45 -1.41 1.83
CA VAL A 32 15.63 -0.81 2.88
C VAL A 32 16.37 0.17 3.78
N GLY A 33 15.62 1.06 4.43
CA GLY A 33 16.08 1.94 5.49
C GLY A 33 17.11 2.98 5.03
N GLU A 34 18.02 3.33 5.95
CA GLU A 34 19.06 4.35 5.71
C GLU A 34 20.06 3.91 4.63
N GLN A 35 20.31 2.60 4.48
CA GLN A 35 21.20 2.09 3.44
C GLN A 35 20.58 2.21 2.04
N ALA A 36 19.25 2.14 1.92
CA ALA A 36 18.57 2.48 0.67
C ALA A 36 18.73 3.97 0.33
N SER A 37 18.66 4.85 1.33
CA SER A 37 18.91 6.29 1.14
C SER A 37 20.35 6.54 0.69
N ALA A 38 21.33 5.94 1.37
CA ALA A 38 22.74 6.08 1.03
C ALA A 38 23.03 5.60 -0.40
N PHE A 39 22.47 4.44 -0.78
CA PHE A 39 22.54 3.95 -2.15
C PHE A 39 21.97 4.95 -3.15
N ALA A 40 20.74 5.43 -2.93
CA ALA A 40 20.07 6.38 -3.81
C ALA A 40 20.88 7.68 -4.01
N LEU A 41 21.45 8.22 -2.93
CA LEU A 41 22.32 9.41 -2.98
C LEU A 41 23.62 9.12 -3.74
N SER A 42 24.25 7.95 -3.51
CA SER A 42 25.47 7.56 -4.22
C SER A 42 25.26 7.37 -5.73
N MET A 43 24.02 7.05 -6.14
CA MET A 43 23.60 6.95 -7.54
C MET A 43 23.18 8.31 -8.15
N GLY A 44 23.35 9.41 -7.41
CA GLY A 44 23.15 10.77 -7.91
C GLY A 44 21.74 11.35 -7.71
N LEU A 45 20.88 10.72 -6.90
CA LEU A 45 19.60 11.36 -6.53
C LEU A 45 19.83 12.53 -5.55
N PRO A 46 19.03 13.60 -5.63
CA PRO A 46 19.19 14.77 -4.77
C PRO A 46 18.81 14.46 -3.31
N GLY A 47 19.56 15.07 -2.38
CA GLY A 47 19.34 14.98 -0.95
C GLY A 47 20.66 14.95 -0.16
N PRO A 48 20.62 14.63 1.14
CA PRO A 48 19.43 14.37 1.94
C PRO A 48 18.59 15.65 2.17
N THR A 49 17.27 15.56 2.02
CA THR A 49 16.34 16.70 2.20
C THR A 49 15.27 16.37 3.23
N ASN A 50 14.88 17.34 4.06
CA ASN A 50 13.70 17.18 4.92
C ASN A 50 12.42 17.17 4.05
N LEU A 51 11.69 16.05 4.06
CA LEU A 51 10.47 15.86 3.26
C LEU A 51 9.20 16.29 4.00
N SER A 52 9.30 16.72 5.27
CA SER A 52 8.14 17.18 6.04
C SER A 52 7.61 18.52 5.53
N SER A 53 6.32 18.57 5.21
CA SER A 53 5.58 19.82 4.98
C SER A 53 5.10 20.43 6.31
N SER A 54 4.78 21.72 6.30
CA SER A 54 4.13 22.41 7.43
C SER A 54 2.86 21.71 7.89
N GLU A 55 2.06 21.21 6.94
CA GLU A 55 0.85 20.43 7.21
C GLU A 55 1.18 19.10 7.92
N SER A 56 2.17 18.35 7.43
CA SER A 56 2.57 17.07 8.04
C SER A 56 3.10 17.24 9.47
N LEU A 57 3.84 18.32 9.72
CA LEU A 57 4.34 18.68 11.05
C LEU A 57 3.19 19.05 11.98
N ALA A 58 2.22 19.84 11.52
CA ALA A 58 1.04 20.21 12.31
C ALA A 58 0.19 18.98 12.69
N LYS A 59 -0.03 18.05 11.73
CA LYS A 59 -0.71 16.77 11.99
C LYS A 59 0.04 15.94 13.04
N TRP A 60 1.36 15.81 12.88
CA TRP A 60 2.20 15.05 13.82
C TRP A 60 2.22 15.67 15.23
N SER A 61 2.34 16.98 15.36
CA SER A 61 2.31 17.66 16.67
C SER A 61 0.99 17.43 17.40
N LYS A 62 -0.15 17.59 16.70
CA LYS A 62 -1.48 17.30 17.26
C LYS A 62 -1.62 15.84 17.70
N TRP A 63 -1.12 14.90 16.91
CA TRP A 63 -1.13 13.48 17.26
C TRP A 63 -0.29 13.18 18.51
N LYS A 64 0.88 13.83 18.63
CA LYS A 64 1.77 13.69 19.80
C LYS A 64 1.15 14.30 21.05
N GLU A 65 0.53 15.48 20.95
CA GLU A 65 -0.24 16.12 22.02
C GLU A 65 -1.42 15.24 22.45
N ASN A 66 -2.05 14.55 21.50
CA ASN A 66 -3.08 13.55 21.74
C ASN A 66 -2.52 12.18 22.19
N ARG A 67 -1.39 12.17 22.90
CA ARG A 67 -0.79 10.96 23.50
C ARG A 67 -0.56 9.83 22.48
N CYS A 68 -0.21 10.19 21.25
CA CYS A 68 0.03 9.27 20.14
C CYS A 68 -1.19 8.40 19.77
N GLN A 69 -2.38 9.00 19.75
CA GLN A 69 -3.62 8.35 19.34
C GLN A 69 -4.24 9.01 18.08
N PRO A 70 -4.79 8.21 17.15
CA PRO A 70 -4.81 6.74 17.18
C PRO A 70 -3.45 6.13 16.80
N ASN A 71 -3.22 4.85 17.13
CA ASN A 71 -2.01 4.13 16.72
C ASN A 71 -2.30 2.66 16.34
N PHE A 72 -1.29 2.01 15.76
CA PHE A 72 -1.38 0.62 15.26
C PHE A 72 -0.93 -0.45 16.28
N ARG A 73 -0.69 -0.07 17.55
CA ARG A 73 -0.28 -1.04 18.58
C ARG A 73 -1.50 -1.81 19.05
N GLN A 74 -1.33 -3.12 19.26
CA GLN A 74 -2.37 -4.01 19.77
C GLN A 74 -1.79 -4.85 20.90
N ASN A 75 -2.58 -5.13 21.93
CA ASN A 75 -2.20 -5.98 23.06
C ASN A 75 -0.92 -5.51 23.81
N VAL A 76 -0.78 -4.20 23.99
CA VAL A 76 0.34 -3.59 24.71
C VAL A 76 -0.12 -2.62 25.80
N VAL A 77 0.77 -2.37 26.75
CA VAL A 77 0.67 -1.30 27.75
C VAL A 77 1.84 -0.33 27.59
N PRO A 78 1.66 0.98 27.80
CA PRO A 78 0.40 1.67 28.08
C PRO A 78 -0.50 1.77 26.84
N ILE A 79 -1.82 1.75 27.03
CA ILE A 79 -2.81 1.84 25.92
C ILE A 79 -2.95 3.29 25.42
N ASN A 80 -2.94 4.27 26.33
CA ASN A 80 -3.22 5.69 26.06
C ASN A 80 -1.99 6.60 26.26
N SER A 81 -0.82 6.17 25.79
CA SER A 81 0.41 6.96 25.84
C SER A 81 1.33 6.60 24.67
N CYS A 82 2.34 7.42 24.42
CA CYS A 82 3.35 7.26 23.37
C CYS A 82 4.38 6.14 23.63
N GLY A 83 4.13 5.27 24.60
CA GLY A 83 5.06 4.22 25.03
C GLY A 83 6.10 4.71 26.05
N PRO A 84 7.20 3.96 26.26
CA PRO A 84 7.53 2.70 25.58
C PRO A 84 6.43 1.64 25.78
N TYR A 85 6.13 0.91 24.72
CA TYR A 85 5.09 -0.12 24.72
C TYR A 85 5.69 -1.46 25.12
N HIS A 86 5.03 -2.17 26.03
CA HIS A 86 5.36 -3.53 26.44
C HIS A 86 4.18 -4.46 26.20
N PRO A 87 4.41 -5.75 25.87
CA PRO A 87 3.33 -6.72 25.77
C PRO A 87 2.48 -6.72 27.03
N ARG A 88 1.17 -6.84 26.87
CA ARG A 88 0.28 -7.05 28.01
C ARG A 88 0.41 -8.51 28.46
N ASP A 89 0.81 -8.74 29.71
CA ASP A 89 0.98 -10.09 30.25
C ASP A 89 -0.33 -10.88 30.22
N SER A 90 -0.26 -12.15 29.83
CA SER A 90 -1.42 -13.05 29.75
C SER A 90 -2.00 -13.43 31.11
N LEU A 91 -1.26 -13.22 32.21
CA LEU A 91 -1.66 -13.59 33.57
C LEU A 91 -2.73 -12.67 34.18
N ASP A 92 -2.87 -11.43 33.68
CA ASP A 92 -3.94 -10.50 34.10
C ASP A 92 -5.34 -10.92 33.63
N LEU A 93 -5.44 -11.89 32.71
CA LEU A 93 -6.71 -12.41 32.23
C LEU A 93 -7.42 -13.30 33.26
N THR A 94 -6.78 -13.72 34.35
CA THR A 94 -7.37 -14.72 35.27
C THR A 94 -8.11 -14.16 36.48
N LYS A 95 -8.01 -12.86 36.79
CA LYS A 95 -8.67 -12.28 37.98
C LYS A 95 -9.92 -11.45 37.69
N GLU A 96 -10.14 -11.01 36.45
CA GLU A 96 -11.33 -10.20 36.09
C GLU A 96 -12.17 -10.76 34.91
N ALA A 97 -11.77 -11.88 34.29
CA ALA A 97 -12.38 -12.31 33.02
C ALA A 97 -13.78 -12.94 33.11
N CYS A 98 -14.31 -13.25 34.31
CA CYS A 98 -15.64 -13.88 34.40
C CYS A 98 -16.82 -12.89 34.53
N SER A 99 -16.58 -11.58 34.63
CA SER A 99 -17.66 -10.59 34.76
C SER A 99 -17.63 -9.44 33.75
N LYS A 100 -16.58 -9.32 32.93
CA LYS A 100 -16.43 -8.27 31.90
C LYS A 100 -16.44 -8.77 30.45
N ALA A 101 -16.71 -10.05 30.21
CA ALA A 101 -16.85 -10.60 28.86
C ALA A 101 -17.98 -9.94 28.02
N LYS A 102 -18.83 -9.13 28.64
CA LYS A 102 -19.94 -8.41 28.00
C LYS A 102 -19.70 -6.90 27.81
N LEU A 103 -18.56 -6.36 28.25
CA LEU A 103 -18.26 -4.91 28.19
C LEU A 103 -17.21 -4.53 27.13
N MET A 104 -16.67 -5.49 26.37
CA MET A 104 -15.72 -5.26 25.26
C MET A 104 -16.38 -5.41 23.87
N GLU A 105 -17.70 -5.50 23.81
CA GLU A 105 -18.46 -5.43 22.55
C GLU A 105 -18.69 -3.97 22.10
N THR A 106 -18.33 -2.99 22.94
CA THR A 106 -18.34 -1.55 22.63
C THR A 106 -16.92 -1.02 22.48
N ILE A 107 -16.04 -1.76 21.80
CA ILE A 107 -14.93 -1.11 21.10
C ILE A 107 -15.60 -0.42 19.93
N GLU A 108 -15.78 0.89 20.08
CA GLU A 108 -16.11 1.83 19.00
C GLU A 108 -15.56 1.29 17.68
N SER A 109 -16.46 1.13 16.72
CA SER A 109 -16.20 1.04 15.28
C SER A 109 -14.70 1.09 14.98
N ARG A 110 -14.13 -0.04 14.56
CA ARG A 110 -12.84 -0.09 13.87
C ARG A 110 -12.96 0.75 12.59
N SER A 111 -13.08 2.06 12.75
CA SER A 111 -12.73 3.07 11.78
C SER A 111 -11.35 2.65 11.31
N SER A 112 -11.31 2.12 10.10
CA SER A 112 -10.10 1.58 9.53
C SER A 112 -9.07 2.71 9.59
N LEU A 113 -8.01 2.52 10.39
CA LEU A 113 -6.93 3.53 10.52
C LEU A 113 -6.36 3.90 9.14
N VAL A 114 -6.51 2.99 8.18
CA VAL A 114 -6.30 3.18 6.77
C VAL A 114 -7.66 3.46 6.09
N GLY A 115 -7.78 4.62 5.45
CA GLY A 115 -8.96 5.03 4.69
C GLY A 115 -8.57 6.09 3.65
N LEU A 116 -9.56 6.61 2.91
CA LEU A 116 -9.34 7.54 1.79
C LEU A 116 -8.46 8.75 2.15
N HIS A 117 -8.57 9.24 3.39
CA HIS A 117 -7.84 10.44 3.85
C HIS A 117 -6.54 10.15 4.62
N ASN A 118 -6.18 8.87 4.80
CA ASN A 118 -5.10 8.46 5.70
C ASN A 118 -3.97 7.64 5.01
N HIS A 119 -4.05 7.46 3.69
CA HIS A 119 -3.04 6.73 2.91
C HIS A 119 -2.85 7.34 1.52
N ASP A 120 -1.64 7.83 1.25
CA ASP A 120 -1.25 8.35 -0.06
C ASP A 120 -0.51 7.27 -0.84
N THR A 121 -1.19 6.64 -1.79
CA THR A 121 -0.57 5.69 -2.73
C THR A 121 -1.00 6.00 -4.14
N ILE A 122 -0.01 6.03 -5.02
CA ILE A 122 -0.21 6.08 -6.46
C ILE A 122 0.43 4.85 -7.08
N ALA A 123 -0.33 4.19 -7.94
CA ALA A 123 0.14 3.11 -8.79
C ALA A 123 -0.16 3.48 -10.24
N MET A 124 0.75 3.16 -11.16
CA MET A 124 0.64 3.50 -12.57
C MET A 124 1.20 2.37 -13.42
N ALA A 125 0.44 1.96 -14.43
CA ALA A 125 0.91 1.07 -15.49
C ALA A 125 0.96 1.81 -16.82
N VAL A 126 1.92 1.45 -17.66
CA VAL A 126 2.12 2.00 -19.00
C VAL A 126 2.38 0.85 -19.96
N ILE A 127 1.79 0.94 -21.16
CA ILE A 127 2.15 0.13 -22.32
C ILE A 127 2.87 1.06 -23.29
N ASP A 128 4.10 0.72 -23.68
CA ASP A 128 4.83 1.50 -24.67
C ASP A 128 4.44 1.12 -26.11
N ARG A 129 5.00 1.83 -27.10
CA ARG A 129 4.73 1.59 -28.53
C ARG A 129 5.25 0.24 -29.05
N MET A 130 6.15 -0.40 -28.31
CA MET A 130 6.68 -1.72 -28.62
C MET A 130 5.86 -2.84 -27.96
N GLY A 131 4.87 -2.47 -27.13
CA GLY A 131 4.03 -3.41 -26.38
C GLY A 131 4.62 -3.84 -25.03
N HIS A 132 5.70 -3.20 -24.56
CA HIS A 132 6.26 -3.50 -23.25
C HIS A 132 5.43 -2.87 -22.13
N LEU A 133 5.22 -3.64 -21.07
CA LEU A 133 4.46 -3.28 -19.90
C LEU A 133 5.40 -2.89 -18.75
N ALA A 134 5.16 -1.73 -18.17
CA ALA A 134 5.80 -1.32 -16.92
C ALA A 134 4.74 -0.90 -15.92
N VAL A 135 4.97 -1.22 -14.64
CA VAL A 135 4.12 -0.77 -13.54
C VAL A 135 4.97 -0.35 -12.35
N GLY A 136 4.52 0.67 -11.63
CA GLY A 136 5.20 1.15 -10.44
C GLY A 136 4.22 1.71 -9.42
N THR A 137 4.57 1.54 -8.14
CA THR A 137 3.79 2.08 -7.02
C THR A 137 4.71 2.86 -6.10
N SER A 138 4.22 4.00 -5.60
CA SER A 138 4.92 4.84 -4.62
C SER A 138 3.97 5.30 -3.53
N THR A 139 4.46 5.29 -2.29
CA THR A 139 3.66 5.64 -1.11
C THR A 139 4.50 6.14 0.06
N ASN A 140 3.92 7.03 0.87
CA ASN A 140 4.43 7.37 2.19
C ASN A 140 3.96 6.37 3.28
N GLY A 141 3.09 5.41 2.94
CA GLY A 141 2.47 4.45 3.84
C GLY A 141 1.40 5.07 4.74
N ALA A 142 0.95 4.29 5.71
CA ALA A 142 -0.09 4.72 6.64
C ALA A 142 0.37 5.87 7.54
N THR A 143 -0.52 6.84 7.75
CA THR A 143 -0.30 7.96 8.66
C THR A 143 -0.13 7.45 10.09
N TYR A 144 0.87 7.97 10.83
CA TYR A 144 1.23 7.54 12.20
C TYR A 144 1.64 6.07 12.35
N LYS A 145 2.07 5.42 11.26
CA LYS A 145 2.62 4.07 11.29
C LYS A 145 3.78 3.94 12.29
N ILE A 146 3.94 2.73 12.82
CA ILE A 146 5.07 2.38 13.67
C ILE A 146 6.37 2.60 12.88
N PRO A 147 7.40 3.26 13.43
CA PRO A 147 8.69 3.40 12.77
C PRO A 147 9.23 2.04 12.30
N GLY A 148 9.65 1.98 11.03
CA GLY A 148 10.06 0.72 10.39
C GLY A 148 8.95 -0.06 9.69
N ARG A 149 7.66 0.32 9.84
CA ARG A 149 6.55 -0.32 9.11
C ARG A 149 6.71 -0.13 7.60
N VAL A 150 6.67 -1.25 6.89
CA VAL A 150 6.62 -1.34 5.43
C VAL A 150 5.24 -1.87 5.05
N GLY A 151 4.57 -1.22 4.10
CA GLY A 151 3.30 -1.67 3.54
C GLY A 151 3.51 -2.57 2.31
N ASP A 152 2.46 -2.75 1.53
CA ASP A 152 2.50 -3.49 0.26
C ASP A 152 3.28 -2.76 -0.84
N GLY A 153 3.35 -1.42 -0.79
CA GLY A 153 3.98 -0.55 -1.80
C GLY A 153 5.26 -1.08 -2.46
N PRO A 154 6.29 -1.51 -1.71
CA PRO A 154 7.53 -2.04 -2.29
C PRO A 154 7.55 -3.57 -2.52
N ILE A 155 6.43 -4.26 -2.30
CA ILE A 155 6.32 -5.71 -2.42
C ILE A 155 5.79 -6.07 -3.81
N ALA A 156 6.67 -6.58 -4.68
CA ALA A 156 6.31 -7.08 -5.99
C ALA A 156 5.21 -8.16 -5.89
N GLY A 157 4.21 -8.07 -6.75
CA GLY A 157 3.04 -8.95 -6.71
C GLY A 157 1.95 -8.47 -5.76
N SER A 158 2.26 -7.63 -4.76
CA SER A 158 1.23 -7.01 -3.94
C SER A 158 0.74 -5.71 -4.54
N SER A 159 1.58 -4.67 -4.52
CA SER A 159 1.19 -3.32 -4.94
C SER A 159 1.24 -3.11 -6.45
N ALA A 160 2.11 -3.87 -7.12
CA ALA A 160 2.45 -3.72 -8.52
C ALA A 160 2.97 -5.04 -9.08
N TYR A 161 2.49 -5.43 -10.25
CA TYR A 161 3.00 -6.59 -11.00
C TYR A 161 2.72 -6.43 -12.49
N ALA A 162 3.69 -6.76 -13.34
CA ALA A 162 3.55 -6.70 -14.79
C ALA A 162 4.24 -7.89 -15.46
N ASP A 163 3.62 -8.36 -16.53
CA ASP A 163 4.13 -9.37 -17.44
C ASP A 163 3.72 -8.98 -18.86
N ASP A 164 4.71 -8.75 -19.74
CA ASP A 164 4.51 -8.36 -21.14
C ASP A 164 3.58 -9.31 -21.90
N GLU A 165 3.58 -10.60 -21.55
CA GLU A 165 2.78 -11.59 -22.26
C GLU A 165 1.30 -11.53 -21.86
N ILE A 166 0.98 -10.89 -20.74
CA ILE A 166 -0.33 -10.99 -20.08
C ILE A 166 -0.94 -9.61 -19.81
N GLY A 167 -0.28 -8.78 -18.99
CA GLY A 167 -0.86 -7.57 -18.43
C GLY A 167 -0.14 -7.07 -17.18
N ALA A 168 -0.69 -6.01 -16.60
CA ALA A 168 -0.23 -5.40 -15.36
C ALA A 168 -1.37 -5.11 -14.39
N CYS A 169 -1.00 -4.98 -13.12
CA CYS A 169 -1.89 -4.54 -12.04
C CYS A 169 -1.17 -3.57 -11.12
N GLY A 170 -1.90 -2.56 -10.66
CA GLY A 170 -1.51 -1.68 -9.57
C GLY A 170 -2.56 -1.67 -8.46
N ALA A 171 -2.14 -1.50 -7.21
CA ALA A 171 -3.00 -1.57 -6.03
C ALA A 171 -2.78 -0.40 -5.05
N THR A 172 -3.80 -0.15 -4.23
CA THR A 172 -3.80 0.83 -3.14
C THR A 172 -4.78 0.38 -2.04
N GLY A 173 -4.56 0.78 -0.80
CA GLY A 173 -5.45 0.44 0.32
C GLY A 173 -4.70 0.13 1.62
N ASP A 174 -5.28 -0.76 2.42
CA ASP A 174 -4.65 -1.33 3.62
C ASP A 174 -3.49 -2.25 3.22
N GLY A 175 -2.30 -1.66 3.12
CA GLY A 175 -1.09 -2.38 2.74
C GLY A 175 -0.74 -3.58 3.64
N ASP A 176 -1.16 -3.60 4.91
CA ASP A 176 -0.90 -4.74 5.81
C ASP A 176 -1.81 -5.93 5.48
N ILE A 177 -3.04 -5.68 5.00
CA ILE A 177 -3.93 -6.73 4.49
C ILE A 177 -3.55 -7.11 3.06
N MET A 178 -3.35 -6.13 2.17
CA MET A 178 -3.08 -6.35 0.75
C MET A 178 -1.85 -7.25 0.53
N MET A 179 -0.74 -7.02 1.25
CA MET A 179 0.49 -7.81 1.11
C MET A 179 0.33 -9.29 1.45
N ARG A 180 -0.70 -9.67 2.21
CA ARG A 180 -0.95 -11.06 2.61
C ARG A 180 -1.61 -11.89 1.52
N PHE A 181 -2.12 -11.23 0.47
CA PHE A 181 -2.85 -11.88 -0.63
C PHE A 181 -2.17 -11.72 -1.99
N LEU A 182 -1.16 -10.85 -2.11
CA LEU A 182 -0.48 -10.55 -3.37
C LEU A 182 -1.49 -10.28 -4.53
N PRO A 183 -2.42 -9.32 -4.36
CA PRO A 183 -3.55 -9.18 -5.26
C PRO A 183 -3.13 -8.91 -6.70
N CYS A 184 -2.06 -8.16 -6.95
CA CYS A 184 -1.65 -7.89 -8.32
C CYS A 184 -1.01 -9.07 -9.04
N TYR A 185 -0.24 -9.90 -8.33
CA TYR A 185 0.19 -11.19 -8.87
C TYR A 185 -1.04 -12.05 -9.21
N GLN A 186 -2.00 -12.15 -8.29
CA GLN A 186 -3.20 -12.94 -8.50
C GLN A 186 -4.03 -12.43 -9.69
N VAL A 187 -4.17 -11.11 -9.85
CA VAL A 187 -4.88 -10.50 -10.99
C VAL A 187 -4.22 -10.88 -12.30
N VAL A 188 -2.88 -10.75 -12.40
CA VAL A 188 -2.15 -11.08 -13.62
C VAL A 188 -2.22 -12.59 -13.91
N GLU A 189 -2.10 -13.46 -12.91
CA GLU A 189 -2.23 -14.91 -13.11
C GLU A 189 -3.66 -15.35 -13.47
N SER A 190 -4.69 -14.68 -12.93
CA SER A 190 -6.07 -14.87 -13.36
C SER A 190 -6.26 -14.47 -14.82
N MET A 191 -5.65 -13.36 -15.26
CA MET A 191 -5.64 -12.98 -16.68
C MET A 191 -4.85 -13.97 -17.54
N ARG A 192 -3.74 -14.52 -17.05
CA ARG A 192 -2.97 -15.60 -17.70
C ARG A 192 -3.85 -16.83 -17.92
N SER A 193 -4.75 -17.11 -16.99
CA SER A 193 -5.73 -18.19 -17.07
C SER A 193 -6.94 -17.88 -17.97
N GLY A 194 -6.93 -16.74 -18.67
CA GLY A 194 -7.99 -16.35 -19.61
C GLY A 194 -9.10 -15.48 -19.02
N MET A 195 -8.99 -15.05 -17.75
CA MET A 195 -9.98 -14.12 -17.19
C MET A 195 -9.83 -12.71 -17.77
N GLU A 196 -10.96 -12.06 -18.00
CA GLU A 196 -11.00 -10.64 -18.36
C GLU A 196 -10.54 -9.75 -17.19
N PRO A 197 -9.88 -8.59 -17.45
CA PRO A 197 -9.34 -7.72 -16.39
C PRO A 197 -10.35 -7.37 -15.30
N LYS A 198 -11.61 -7.11 -15.67
CA LYS A 198 -12.70 -6.81 -14.73
C LYS A 198 -13.00 -7.97 -13.78
N LEU A 199 -13.02 -9.19 -14.30
CA LEU A 199 -13.29 -10.39 -13.51
C LEU A 199 -12.09 -10.75 -12.63
N ALA A 200 -10.88 -10.64 -13.17
CA ALA A 200 -9.64 -10.87 -12.42
C ALA A 200 -9.50 -9.90 -11.23
N ALA A 201 -9.69 -8.60 -11.47
CA ALA A 201 -9.66 -7.58 -10.42
C ALA A 201 -10.72 -7.84 -9.33
N LYS A 202 -11.96 -8.14 -9.74
CA LYS A 202 -13.06 -8.42 -8.80
C LYS A 202 -12.80 -9.68 -7.98
N ASP A 203 -12.27 -10.75 -8.57
CA ASP A 203 -11.95 -11.98 -7.84
C ASP A 203 -10.87 -11.75 -6.77
N ALA A 204 -9.80 -11.01 -7.10
CA ALA A 204 -8.75 -10.68 -6.15
C ALA A 204 -9.28 -9.89 -4.94
N ILE A 205 -10.04 -8.82 -5.18
CA ILE A 205 -10.65 -8.02 -4.10
C ILE A 205 -11.65 -8.85 -3.28
N SER A 206 -12.49 -9.66 -3.93
CA SER A 206 -13.49 -10.50 -3.25
C SER A 206 -12.85 -11.56 -2.34
N ARG A 207 -11.68 -12.10 -2.71
CA ARG A 207 -10.94 -13.05 -1.86
C ARG A 207 -10.48 -12.42 -0.56
N ILE A 208 -9.98 -11.18 -0.63
CA ILE A 208 -9.58 -10.43 0.55
C ILE A 208 -10.82 -10.12 1.41
N ALA A 209 -11.89 -9.61 0.80
CA ALA A 209 -13.14 -9.27 1.49
C ALA A 209 -13.74 -10.45 2.26
N ARG A 210 -13.69 -11.67 1.70
CA ARG A 210 -14.17 -12.88 2.37
C ARG A 210 -13.43 -13.21 3.67
N LYS A 211 -12.17 -12.78 3.80
CA LYS A 211 -11.34 -13.01 5.00
C LYS A 211 -11.29 -11.79 5.92
N PHE A 212 -11.38 -10.60 5.35
CA PHE A 212 -11.33 -9.33 6.05
C PHE A 212 -12.48 -8.43 5.56
N PRO A 213 -13.72 -8.62 6.04
CA PRO A 213 -14.89 -7.90 5.51
C PRO A 213 -14.83 -6.38 5.64
N ASP A 214 -14.06 -5.87 6.61
CA ASP A 214 -13.92 -4.43 6.89
C ASP A 214 -12.68 -3.81 6.26
N PHE A 215 -11.92 -4.53 5.42
CA PHE A 215 -10.72 -3.96 4.81
C PHE A 215 -11.07 -2.84 3.82
N VAL A 216 -10.10 -2.01 3.50
CA VAL A 216 -10.23 -1.01 2.44
C VAL A 216 -9.13 -1.27 1.42
N GLY A 217 -9.50 -1.36 0.15
CA GLY A 217 -8.50 -1.52 -0.91
C GLY A 217 -9.09 -1.51 -2.30
N ALA A 218 -8.22 -1.27 -3.27
CA ALA A 218 -8.54 -1.26 -4.67
C ALA A 218 -7.37 -1.74 -5.52
N VAL A 219 -7.71 -2.26 -6.69
CA VAL A 219 -6.77 -2.58 -7.75
C VAL A 219 -7.30 -2.04 -9.07
N PHE A 220 -6.39 -1.68 -9.96
CA PHE A 220 -6.67 -1.64 -11.39
C PHE A 220 -5.89 -2.76 -12.09
N ALA A 221 -6.45 -3.26 -13.18
CA ALA A 221 -5.86 -4.26 -14.05
C ALA A 221 -5.88 -3.73 -15.49
N ILE A 222 -4.83 -4.02 -16.24
CA ILE A 222 -4.75 -3.77 -17.69
C ILE A 222 -4.11 -5.00 -18.34
N ASN A 223 -4.69 -5.53 -19.41
CA ASN A 223 -4.05 -6.60 -20.17
C ASN A 223 -3.14 -6.04 -21.27
N LYS A 224 -2.32 -6.90 -21.90
CA LYS A 224 -1.41 -6.51 -22.99
C LYS A 224 -2.08 -5.85 -24.20
N ASN A 225 -3.39 -6.03 -24.36
CA ASN A 225 -4.17 -5.43 -25.44
C ASN A 225 -4.77 -4.07 -25.04
N GLY A 226 -4.41 -3.52 -23.87
CA GLY A 226 -4.90 -2.24 -23.38
C GLY A 226 -6.28 -2.28 -22.72
N LYS A 227 -6.95 -3.43 -22.65
CA LYS A 227 -8.23 -3.54 -21.94
C LYS A 227 -7.98 -3.45 -20.45
N HIS A 228 -8.69 -2.54 -19.78
CA HIS A 228 -8.49 -2.26 -18.37
C HIS A 228 -9.80 -2.33 -17.57
N ALA A 229 -9.67 -2.48 -16.25
CA ALA A 229 -10.77 -2.39 -15.30
C ALA A 229 -10.23 -2.13 -13.89
N GLY A 230 -11.10 -1.69 -12.99
CA GLY A 230 -10.80 -1.62 -11.55
C GLY A 230 -11.79 -2.41 -10.71
N ALA A 231 -11.38 -2.75 -9.50
CA ALA A 231 -12.22 -3.30 -8.45
C ALA A 231 -11.79 -2.69 -7.11
N CYS A 232 -12.74 -2.46 -6.21
CA CYS A 232 -12.46 -1.92 -4.89
C CYS A 232 -13.41 -2.51 -3.83
N HIS A 233 -13.06 -2.29 -2.57
CA HIS A 233 -13.86 -2.63 -1.41
C HIS A 233 -13.63 -1.58 -0.32
N GLY A 234 -14.68 -1.25 0.44
CA GLY A 234 -14.62 -0.28 1.54
C GLY A 234 -14.57 1.20 1.13
N TRP A 235 -14.44 1.53 -0.17
CA TRP A 235 -14.55 2.90 -0.68
C TRP A 235 -14.99 2.95 -2.15
N THR A 236 -15.29 4.15 -2.65
CA THR A 236 -15.34 4.42 -4.09
C THR A 236 -13.92 4.71 -4.58
N PHE A 237 -13.45 3.94 -5.55
CA PHE A 237 -12.13 4.10 -6.15
C PHE A 237 -12.23 4.83 -7.50
N GLN A 238 -11.24 5.67 -7.80
CA GLN A 238 -11.11 6.31 -9.10
C GLN A 238 -9.71 6.07 -9.66
N TYR A 239 -9.65 5.85 -10.97
CA TYR A 239 -8.39 5.78 -11.70
C TYR A 239 -8.54 6.48 -13.05
N SER A 240 -7.42 6.99 -13.56
CA SER A 240 -7.36 7.74 -14.82
C SER A 240 -6.72 6.90 -15.91
N VAL A 241 -7.21 7.05 -17.14
CA VAL A 241 -6.68 6.36 -18.32
C VAL A 241 -6.46 7.35 -19.46
N ARG A 242 -5.38 7.16 -20.20
CA ARG A 242 -5.08 7.86 -21.44
C ARG A 242 -4.47 6.87 -22.43
N SER A 243 -5.00 6.81 -23.64
CA SER A 243 -4.45 6.10 -24.80
C SER A 243 -4.42 7.05 -25.99
N GLU A 244 -3.65 6.74 -27.04
CA GLU A 244 -3.52 7.58 -28.24
C GLU A 244 -4.87 7.93 -28.90
N GLU A 245 -5.83 7.01 -28.82
CA GLU A 245 -7.18 7.14 -29.40
C GLU A 245 -8.11 8.10 -28.65
N MET A 246 -7.72 8.53 -27.45
CA MET A 246 -8.52 9.42 -26.59
C MET A 246 -8.14 10.89 -26.79
N ASP A 247 -9.12 11.77 -26.80
CA ASP A 247 -8.90 13.23 -26.88
C ASP A 247 -8.22 13.76 -25.61
N ASP A 248 -8.72 13.37 -24.44
CA ASP A 248 -8.21 13.76 -23.12
C ASP A 248 -8.16 12.56 -22.17
N VAL A 249 -7.67 12.76 -20.95
CA VAL A 249 -7.69 11.75 -19.88
C VAL A 249 -9.14 11.46 -19.46
N GLU A 250 -9.49 10.18 -19.35
CA GLU A 250 -10.78 9.77 -18.78
C GLU A 250 -10.61 9.27 -17.36
N VAL A 251 -11.59 9.56 -16.51
CA VAL A 251 -11.63 9.12 -15.11
C VAL A 251 -12.71 8.05 -14.94
N PHE A 252 -12.30 6.86 -14.54
CA PHE A 252 -13.18 5.73 -14.29
C PHE A 252 -13.50 5.66 -12.79
N THR A 253 -14.79 5.62 -12.47
CA THR A 253 -15.27 5.46 -11.08
C THR A 253 -15.69 4.01 -10.86
N VAL A 254 -15.14 3.39 -9.81
CA VAL A 254 -15.41 2.02 -9.39
C VAL A 254 -16.12 2.06 -8.04
N LEU A 255 -17.30 1.47 -7.98
CA LEU A 255 -18.08 1.34 -6.75
C LEU A 255 -17.67 0.06 -6.01
N PRO A 256 -17.71 0.07 -4.66
CA PRO A 256 -17.38 -1.09 -3.83
C PRO A 256 -18.35 -2.27 -4.01
#